data_AF-A0A8H7U093-F1
#
_entry.id   AF-A0A8H7U093-F1
#
_cell.length_a   1.000
_cell.length_b   1.000
_cell.length_c   1.000
_cell.angle_alpha   90.00
_cell.angle_beta   90.00
_cell.angle_gamma   90.00
#
_symmetry.space_group_name_H-M   'P 1'
#
loop_
_entity.id
_entity.type
_entity.pdbx_description
1 polymer ?
#
loop_
_entity_poly.entity_id
_entity_poly.type
_entity_poly.pdbx_seq_one_letter_code
_entity_poly.pdbx_strand_id
1 'polypeptide(L)' 'MDIHLQSFNMPHFPSLMIAMSNPAYLAIIEHSPTKPIIIFVPSRRQYRLAADDILTHRDADDDDNRFLNISY' A
#
# COMPACT_ATOMS: atom_id res chain seq x y z
N MET A 1 16.01 -13.40 -2.77
CA MET A 1 15.81 -11.94 -2.84
C MET A 1 15.01 -11.73 -4.10
N ASP A 2 13.74 -11.43 -3.95
CA ASP A 2 12.79 -11.37 -5.06
C ASP A 2 12.46 -9.90 -5.30
N ILE A 3 12.54 -9.47 -6.56
CA ILE A 3 12.36 -8.08 -6.96
C ILE A 3 11.26 -8.03 -8.01
N HIS A 4 10.22 -7.27 -7.72
CA HIS A 4 9.08 -7.05 -8.61
C HIS A 4 9.07 -5.56 -9.03
N LEU A 5 8.96 -5.30 -10.33
CA LEU A 5 8.93 -3.94 -10.89
C LEU A 5 7.61 -3.71 -11.61
N GLN A 6 6.84 -2.72 -11.15
CA GLN A 6 5.60 -2.30 -11.79
C GLN A 6 5.80 -0.92 -12.44
N SER A 7 5.54 -0.83 -13.74
CA SER A 7 5.70 0.41 -14.50
C SER A 7 4.38 1.17 -14.57
N PHE A 8 4.44 2.49 -14.36
CA PHE A 8 3.30 3.40 -14.49
C PHE A 8 3.66 4.53 -15.46
N ASN A 9 2.75 4.85 -16.39
CA ASN A 9 2.96 5.87 -17.42
C ASN A 9 1.92 7.00 -17.31
N MET A 10 1.87 7.66 -16.14
CA MET A 10 0.97 8.79 -15.88
C MET A 10 1.78 10.06 -15.62
N PRO A 11 1.60 11.13 -16.43
CA PRO A 11 2.38 12.35 -16.28
C PRO A 11 1.92 13.22 -15.09
N HIS A 12 0.66 13.08 -14.65
CA HIS A 12 0.12 13.84 -13.54
C HIS A 12 0.36 13.13 -12.20
N PHE A 13 1.20 13.72 -11.36
CA PHE A 13 1.68 13.10 -10.12
C PHE A 13 0.57 12.67 -9.13
N PRO A 14 -0.46 13.49 -8.82
CA PRO A 14 -1.56 13.05 -7.97
C PRO A 14 -2.31 11.83 -8.51
N SER A 15 -2.61 11.81 -9.82
CA SER A 15 -3.27 10.66 -10.44
C SER A 15 -2.38 9.42 -10.44
N LEU A 16 -1.07 9.59 -10.61
CA LEU A 16 -0.10 8.50 -10.47
C LEU A 16 -0.16 7.90 -9.05
N MET A 17 -0.14 8.73 -8.01
CA MET A 17 -0.21 8.23 -6.63
C MET A 17 -1.50 7.46 -6.36
N ILE A 18 -2.64 7.96 -6.84
CA ILE A 18 -3.93 7.26 -6.71
C ILE A 18 -3.89 5.92 -7.46
N ALA A 19 -3.36 5.90 -8.69
CA ALA A 19 -3.25 4.66 -9.48
C ALA A 19 -2.30 3.63 -8.84
N MET A 20 -1.31 4.06 -8.05
CA MET A 20 -0.39 3.19 -7.34
C MET A 20 -0.94 2.64 -6.02
N SER A 21 -2.00 3.23 -5.45
CA SER A 21 -2.56 2.84 -4.15
C SER A 21 -3.04 1.38 -4.12
N ASN A 22 -3.89 1.00 -5.07
CA ASN A 22 -4.44 -0.36 -5.15
C ASN A 22 -3.36 -1.42 -5.43
N PRO A 23 -2.48 -1.26 -6.45
CA PRO A 23 -1.37 -2.21 -6.67
C PRO A 23 -0.44 -2.36 -5.46
N ALA A 24 -0.20 -1.29 -4.70
CA ALA A 24 0.63 -1.37 -3.49
C ALA A 24 -0.04 -2.21 -2.40
N TYR A 25 -1.35 -2.06 -2.20
CA TYR A 25 -2.11 -2.91 -1.27
C TYR A 25 -2.10 -4.38 -1.68
N LEU A 26 -2.35 -4.68 -2.95
CA LEU A 26 -2.31 -6.06 -3.47
C LEU A 26 -0.92 -6.69 -3.34
N ALA A 27 0.15 -5.93 -3.57
CA ALA A 27 1.52 -6.41 -3.40
C ALA A 27 1.82 -6.80 -1.95
N ILE A 28 1.24 -6.09 -0.97
CA ILE A 28 1.34 -6.47 0.45
C ILE A 28 0.68 -7.83 0.68
N ILE A 29 -0.55 -8.01 0.20
CA ILE A 29 -1.30 -9.27 0.39
C ILE A 29 -0.57 -10.44 -0.27
N GLU A 30 -0.06 -10.25 -1.48
CA GLU A 30 0.58 -11.30 -2.27
C GLU A 30 1.93 -11.72 -1.67
N HIS A 31 2.77 -10.75 -1.29
CA HIS A 31 4.16 -11.03 -0.94
C HIS A 31 4.44 -11.05 0.56
N SER A 32 3.62 -10.40 1.37
CA SER A 32 3.89 -10.24 2.81
C SER A 32 2.61 -10.09 3.65
N PRO A 33 1.68 -11.07 3.61
CA PRO A 33 0.38 -10.93 4.26
C PRO A 33 0.45 -10.77 5.79
N THR A 34 1.43 -11.41 6.45
CA THR A 34 1.57 -11.41 7.92
C THR A 34 2.90 -10.86 8.43
N LYS A 35 3.84 -10.58 7.53
CA LYS A 35 5.19 -10.11 7.90
C LYS A 35 5.24 -8.57 7.84
N PRO A 36 6.13 -7.92 8.62
CA PRO A 36 6.27 -6.47 8.58
C PRO A 36 6.65 -5.93 7.20
N ILE A 37 6.05 -4.80 6.79
CA ILE A 37 6.30 -4.11 5.52
C ILE A 37 6.75 -2.66 5.79
N ILE A 38 7.59 -2.11 4.91
CA ILE A 38 7.93 -0.69 4.86
C ILE A 38 7.53 -0.13 3.49
N ILE A 39 6.72 0.93 3.49
CA ILE A 39 6.32 1.65 2.27
C ILE A 39 7.09 2.96 2.21
N PHE A 40 7.90 3.14 1.17
CA PHE A 40 8.55 4.42 0.89
C PHE A 40 7.65 5.28 0.02
N VAL A 41 7.48 6.54 0.43
CA VAL A 41 6.68 7.54 -0.29
C VAL A 41 7.54 8.71 -0.74
N PRO A 42 7.17 9.40 -1.83
CA PRO A 42 8.00 10.46 -2.42
C PRO A 42 8.06 11.76 -1.59
N SER A 43 7.18 11.96 -0.60
CA SER A 43 7.21 13.15 0.25
C SER A 43 6.58 12.93 1.62
N ARG A 44 6.89 13.82 2.58
CA ARG A 44 6.32 13.80 3.93
C ARG A 44 4.79 13.94 3.93
N ARG A 45 4.22 14.72 3.01
CA ARG A 45 2.76 14.90 2.92
C ARG A 45 2.08 13.63 2.39
N GLN A 46 2.74 12.91 1.50
CA GLN A 46 2.19 11.71 0.88
C GLN A 46 2.09 10.53 1.86
N TYR A 47 2.90 10.49 2.92
CA TYR A 47 2.87 9.38 3.89
C TYR A 47 1.47 9.16 4.47
N ARG A 48 0.79 10.24 4.87
CA ARG A 48 -0.53 10.15 5.48
C ARG A 48 -1.57 9.70 4.46
N LEU A 49 -1.57 10.29 3.27
CA LEU A 49 -2.48 9.92 2.19
C LEU A 49 -2.32 8.44 1.80
N ALA A 50 -1.08 7.98 1.63
CA ALA A 50 -0.81 6.58 1.31
C ALA A 50 -1.27 5.62 2.43
N ALA A 51 -1.09 6.00 3.71
CA ALA A 51 -1.59 5.20 4.82
C ALA A 51 -3.13 5.12 4.83
N ASP A 52 -3.80 6.24 4.63
CA ASP A 52 -5.27 6.30 4.55
C ASP A 52 -5.79 5.50 3.34
N ASP A 53 -5.11 5.56 2.20
CA ASP A 53 -5.44 4.76 1.02
C ASP A 53 -5.33 3.26 1.33
N ILE A 54 -4.23 2.80 1.95
CA ILE A 54 -4.04 1.38 2.30
C ILE A 54 -5.12 0.89 3.26
N LEU A 55 -5.49 1.69 4.27
CA LEU A 55 -6.58 1.35 5.18
C LEU A 55 -7.93 1.29 4.44
N THR A 56 -8.18 2.22 3.52
CA THR A 56 -9.40 2.21 2.70
C THR A 56 -9.51 0.95 1.84
N HIS A 57 -8.40 0.48 1.25
CA HIS A 57 -8.39 -0.78 0.49
C HIS A 57 -8.59 -2.00 1.39
N ARG A 58 -8.02 -1.98 2.61
CA ARG A 58 -8.27 -3.01 3.61
C ARG A 58 -9.74 -3.09 4.00
N ASP A 59 -10.38 -1.94 4.24
CA ASP A 59 -11.80 -1.85 4.60
C ASP A 59 -12.70 -2.41 3.50
N ALA A 60 -12.33 -2.14 2.23
CA ALA A 60 -13.04 -2.69 1.08
C ALA A 60 -12.90 -4.22 0.94
N ASP A 61 -11.91 -4.82 1.59
CA ASP A 61 -11.62 -6.26 1.60
C ASP A 61 -12.26 -6.99 2.82
N ASP A 62 -13.06 -6.29 3.65
CA ASP A 62 -13.73 -6.80 4.86
C ASP A 62 -12.79 -7.47 5.89
N ASP A 63 -11.52 -7.04 5.97
CA ASP A 63 -10.51 -7.57 6.90
C ASP A 63 -9.88 -6.48 7.77
N ASP A 64 -10.69 -5.94 8.67
CA ASP A 64 -10.37 -4.77 9.50
C ASP A 64 -9.13 -4.93 10.39
N ASN A 65 -8.69 -6.16 10.66
CA ASN A 65 -7.55 -6.41 11.56
C ASN A 65 -6.33 -6.97 10.83
N ARG A 66 -6.33 -7.03 9.49
CA ARG A 66 -5.27 -7.64 8.68
C ARG A 66 -3.85 -7.21 9.07
N PHE A 67 -3.66 -5.92 9.33
CA PHE A 67 -2.35 -5.35 9.63
C PHE A 67 -2.06 -5.20 11.14
N LEU A 68 -3.02 -5.57 12.00
CA LEU A 68 -2.90 -5.47 13.45
C LEU A 68 -2.31 -6.77 14.03
N ASN A 69 -0.98 -6.86 14.06
CA ASN A 69 -0.25 -8.06 14.50
C ASN A 69 0.16 -8.02 15.99
N ILE A 70 -0.71 -7.56 16.87
CA ILE A 70 -0.47 -7.60 18.33
C ILE A 70 -1.08 -8.88 18.91
N SER A 71 -0.33 -9.55 19.79
CA SER A 71 -0.82 -10.64 20.65
C SER A 71 -0.84 -10.13 22.10
N TYR A 72 -1.93 -10.41 22.81
CA TYR A 72 -2.06 -10.13 24.24
C TYR A 72 -1.37 -11.22 25.07
#